data_AF-A0A0F9TEV0-F1
#
_entry.id   AF-A0A0F9TEV0-F1
#
_cell.length_a   1.000
_cell.length_b   1.000
_cell.length_c   1.000
_cell.angle_alpha   90.00
_cell.angle_beta   90.00
_cell.angle_gamma   90.00
#
_symmetry.space_group_name_H-M   'P 1'
#
loop_
_entity.id
_entity.type
_entity.pdbx_description
1 polymer ?
#
loop_
_entity_poly.entity_id
_entity_poly.type
_entity_poly.pdbx_seq_one_letter_code
_entity_poly.pdbx_strand_id
1 'polypeptide(L)'
;MPRKIYTPKRLGHDYSDAEKYGEIFVVYDKHQSPFQIRTAREIAEDFLKQHPPNDGDLLLVSGPATLNIVLANCILTRIRRLGMLIFHARDRIYIEREYYSECDTTTGQAGS
;
A
#
# COMPACT_ATOMS: atom_id res chain seq x y z
N MET A 1 12.95 -12.38 4.85
CA MET A 1 13.15 -11.02 4.31
C MET A 1 12.43 -10.04 5.22
N PRO A 2 12.93 -8.81 5.42
CA PRO A 2 12.19 -7.78 6.16
C PRO A 2 10.82 -7.52 5.50
N ARG A 3 9.83 -7.08 6.29
CA ARG A 3 8.50 -6.69 5.76
C ARG A 3 8.68 -5.52 4.80
N LYS A 4 7.87 -5.45 3.75
CA LYS A 4 7.83 -4.28 2.86
C LYS A 4 6.79 -3.30 3.37
N ILE A 5 7.12 -2.02 3.33
CA ILE A 5 6.24 -0.91 3.68
C ILE A 5 6.01 -0.08 2.42
N TYR A 6 4.89 -0.29 1.77
CA TYR A 6 4.49 0.50 0.61
C TYR A 6 4.01 1.87 1.07
N THR A 7 4.58 2.94 0.52
CA THR A 7 4.09 4.31 0.70
C THR A 7 3.77 4.92 -0.64
N PRO A 8 2.64 5.62 -0.79
CA PRO A 8 2.35 6.29 -2.05
C PRO A 8 3.43 7.33 -2.36
N LYS A 9 3.86 8.13 -1.38
CA LYS A 9 4.83 9.20 -1.63
C LYS A 9 5.57 9.58 -0.35
N ARG A 10 6.89 9.80 -0.45
CA ARG A 10 7.64 10.51 0.60
C ARG A 10 7.36 12.00 0.48
N LEU A 11 6.53 12.52 1.38
CA LEU A 11 6.43 13.95 1.63
C LEU A 11 7.50 14.33 2.65
N GLY A 12 7.78 15.62 2.88
CA GLY A 12 8.88 16.11 3.73
C GLY A 12 8.77 15.79 5.24
N HIS A 13 8.18 14.65 5.59
CA HIS A 13 8.08 14.06 6.90
C HIS A 13 9.23 13.08 7.14
N ASP A 14 9.68 12.95 8.39
CA ASP A 14 10.65 11.93 8.79
C ASP A 14 9.96 10.57 8.96
N TYR A 15 10.44 9.55 8.25
CA TYR A 15 9.89 8.20 8.28
C TYR A 15 10.76 7.21 9.07
N SER A 16 11.78 7.68 9.78
CA SER A 16 12.71 6.85 10.55
C SER A 16 12.02 5.88 11.51
N ASP A 17 10.92 6.30 12.15
CA ASP A 17 10.12 5.43 13.02
C ASP A 17 9.33 4.35 12.27
N ALA A 18 8.98 4.58 11.01
CA ALA A 18 8.34 3.57 10.17
C ALA A 18 9.34 2.52 9.69
N GLU A 19 10.61 2.89 9.48
CA GLU A 19 11.67 1.96 9.04
C GLU A 19 11.93 0.83 10.07
N LYS A 20 11.50 1.00 11.32
CA LYS A 20 11.49 -0.05 12.35
C LYS A 20 10.56 -1.23 12.02
N TYR A 21 9.55 -1.01 11.19
CA TYR A 21 8.57 -2.02 10.81
C TYR A 21 8.98 -2.83 9.56
N GLY A 22 9.98 -2.36 8.81
CA GLY A 22 10.32 -2.92 7.51
C GLY A 22 10.98 -1.92 6.56
N GLU A 23 11.27 -2.37 5.34
CA GLU A 23 11.87 -1.56 4.29
C GLU A 23 10.80 -0.72 3.56
N ILE A 24 11.06 0.57 3.34
CA ILE A 24 10.10 1.49 2.72
C ILE A 24 10.23 1.49 1.20
N PHE A 25 9.13 1.15 0.52
CA PHE A 25 8.97 1.16 -0.93
C PHE A 25 8.09 2.34 -1.35
N VAL A 26 8.67 3.33 -2.02
CA VAL A 26 7.94 4.51 -2.51
C VAL A 26 7.38 4.22 -3.91
N VAL A 27 6.06 4.25 -4.03
CA VAL A 27 5.37 3.80 -5.25
C VAL A 27 5.26 4.90 -6.30
N TYR A 28 4.94 6.14 -5.90
CA TYR A 28 4.81 7.27 -6.82
C TYR A 28 6.02 8.19 -6.70
N ASP A 29 6.87 8.19 -7.73
CA ASP A 29 8.04 9.07 -7.80
C ASP A 29 7.63 10.54 -7.97
N LYS A 30 8.49 11.47 -7.52
CA LYS A 30 8.32 12.92 -7.55
C LYS A 30 8.09 13.49 -8.95
N HIS A 31 8.55 12.78 -9.99
CA HIS A 31 8.45 13.21 -11.39
C HIS A 31 7.17 12.76 -12.08
N GLN A 32 6.42 11.83 -11.48
CA GLN A 32 5.14 11.40 -12.01
C GLN A 32 4.04 12.26 -11.37
N SER A 33 3.11 12.71 -12.20
CA SER A 33 1.96 13.50 -11.77
C SER A 33 0.76 12.56 -11.61
N PRO A 34 0.52 11.96 -10.44
CA PRO A 34 -0.56 11.00 -10.25
C PRO A 34 -1.92 11.71 -10.10
N PHE A 35 -2.08 12.95 -10.61
CA PHE A 35 -3.34 13.68 -10.49
C PHE A 35 -4.50 12.99 -11.22
N GLN A 36 -4.21 12.07 -12.16
CA GLN A 36 -5.20 11.17 -12.74
C GLN A 36 -5.18 9.80 -12.03
N ILE A 37 -6.34 9.40 -11.49
CA ILE A 37 -6.53 8.12 -10.78
C ILE A 37 -6.12 6.91 -11.64
N ARG A 38 -6.45 6.93 -12.94
CA ARG A 38 -6.08 5.86 -13.87
C ARG A 38 -4.56 5.67 -13.94
N THR A 39 -3.83 6.76 -14.14
CA THR A 39 -2.36 6.75 -14.17
C THR A 39 -1.79 6.29 -12.84
N ALA A 40 -2.36 6.72 -11.71
CA ALA A 40 -1.93 6.26 -10.38
C ALA A 40 -2.15 4.76 -10.19
N ARG A 41 -3.21 4.18 -10.76
CA ARG A 41 -3.45 2.74 -10.72
C ARG A 41 -2.43 1.99 -11.58
N GLU A 42 -2.21 2.43 -12.83
CA GLU A 42 -1.26 1.81 -13.76
C GLU A 42 0.16 1.79 -13.16
N ILE A 43 0.62 2.92 -12.61
CA ILE A 43 1.92 3.02 -11.92
C ILE A 43 2.01 2.04 -10.75
N ALA A 44 0.98 1.97 -9.90
CA ALA A 44 0.98 1.06 -8.76
C ALA A 44 0.98 -0.41 -9.18
N GLU A 45 0.18 -0.77 -10.18
CA GLU A 45 0.15 -2.14 -10.69
C GLU A 45 1.49 -2.57 -11.29
N ASP A 46 2.16 -1.70 -12.05
CA ASP A 46 3.48 -1.98 -12.62
C ASP A 46 4.57 -2.08 -11.55
N PHE A 47 4.53 -1.21 -10.54
CA PHE A 47 5.42 -1.28 -9.39
C PHE A 47 5.24 -2.60 -8.62
N LEU A 48 4.00 -3.00 -8.35
CA LEU A 48 3.69 -4.23 -7.61
C LEU A 48 3.99 -5.51 -8.42
N LYS A 49 4.12 -5.45 -9.75
CA LYS A 49 4.65 -6.58 -10.54
C LYS A 49 6.14 -6.82 -10.22
N GLN A 50 6.90 -5.75 -10.00
CA GLN A 50 8.33 -5.81 -9.66
C GLN A 50 8.54 -6.08 -8.16
N HIS A 51 7.62 -5.60 -7.33
CA HIS A 51 7.66 -5.72 -5.87
C HIS A 51 6.36 -6.34 -5.32
N PRO A 52 6.12 -7.63 -5.56
CA PRO A 52 4.85 -8.28 -5.21
C PRO A 52 4.61 -8.27 -3.69
N PRO A 53 3.41 -7.90 -3.23
CA PRO A 53 3.07 -7.87 -1.81
C PRO A 53 2.81 -9.26 -1.26
N ASN A 54 3.03 -9.45 0.04
CA ASN A 54 2.69 -10.66 0.81
C ASN A 54 1.79 -10.31 1.99
N ASP A 55 1.13 -11.31 2.59
CA ASP A 55 0.21 -11.12 3.74
C ASP A 55 0.88 -10.50 4.98
N GLY A 56 2.21 -10.37 5.03
CA GLY A 56 2.94 -9.68 6.09
C GLY A 56 3.32 -8.23 5.78
N ASP A 57 3.13 -7.75 4.55
CA ASP A 57 3.55 -6.41 4.15
C ASP A 57 2.57 -5.32 4.64
N LEU A 58 3.04 -4.07 4.62
CA LEU A 58 2.35 -2.92 5.18
C LEU A 58 2.10 -1.84 4.13
N LEU A 59 0.94 -1.17 4.22
CA LEU A 59 0.70 0.13 3.60
C LEU A 59 0.91 1.22 4.65
N LEU A 60 1.88 2.10 4.42
CA LEU A 60 2.04 3.32 5.21
C LEU A 60 1.04 4.38 4.73
N VAL A 61 0.04 4.64 5.57
CA VAL A 61 -1.00 5.63 5.29
C VAL A 61 -0.41 7.03 5.45
N SER A 62 -0.07 7.65 4.32
CA SER A 62 0.60 8.97 4.30
C SER A 62 0.33 9.74 3.01
N GLY A 63 0.43 11.07 3.08
CA GLY A 63 0.18 11.94 1.93
C GLY A 63 -1.27 11.94 1.45
N PRO A 64 -1.53 12.14 0.13
CA PRO A 64 -2.89 12.27 -0.39
C PRO A 64 -3.72 10.99 -0.20
N ALA A 65 -4.90 11.11 0.42
CA ALA A 65 -5.79 9.98 0.72
C ALA A 65 -6.14 9.15 -0.53
N THR A 66 -6.39 9.82 -1.67
CA THR A 66 -6.72 9.16 -2.94
C THR A 66 -5.64 8.16 -3.38
N LEU A 67 -4.35 8.49 -3.21
CA LEU A 67 -3.26 7.59 -3.59
C LEU A 67 -3.15 6.39 -2.65
N ASN A 68 -3.41 6.59 -1.36
CA ASN A 68 -3.47 5.49 -0.40
C ASN A 68 -4.59 4.50 -0.75
N ILE A 69 -5.78 5.00 -1.12
CA ILE A 69 -6.92 4.16 -1.52
C ILE A 69 -6.61 3.37 -2.79
N VAL A 70 -6.06 4.02 -3.81
CA VAL A 70 -5.68 3.35 -5.08
C VAL A 70 -4.64 2.26 -4.80
N LEU A 71 -3.59 2.57 -4.04
CA LEU A 71 -2.55 1.62 -3.71
C LEU A 71 -3.06 0.46 -2.85
N ALA A 72 -3.88 0.74 -1.83
CA ALA A 72 -4.52 -0.27 -1.00
C ALA A 72 -5.34 -1.25 -1.87
N ASN A 73 -6.13 -0.73 -2.79
CA ASN A 73 -6.92 -1.55 -3.71
C ASN A 73 -6.02 -2.43 -4.59
N CYS A 74 -4.94 -1.88 -5.14
CA CYS A 74 -3.99 -2.64 -5.95
C CYS A 74 -3.27 -3.74 -5.13
N ILE A 75 -3.01 -3.52 -3.85
CA ILE A 75 -2.42 -4.53 -2.98
C ILE A 75 -3.44 -5.63 -2.66
N LEU A 76 -4.67 -5.26 -2.29
CA LEU A 76 -5.73 -6.18 -1.89
C LEU A 76 -6.25 -7.08 -3.03
N THR A 77 -5.96 -6.77 -4.29
CA THR A 77 -6.22 -7.71 -5.40
C THR A 77 -5.21 -8.87 -5.47
N ARG A 78 -4.15 -8.83 -4.65
CA ARG A 78 -3.04 -9.80 -4.66
C ARG A 78 -2.87 -10.54 -3.32
N ILE A 79 -3.35 -9.95 -2.23
CA ILE A 79 -3.25 -10.51 -0.87
C ILE A 79 -4.58 -10.40 -0.13
N ARG A 80 -4.78 -11.22 0.90
CA ARG A 80 -6.05 -11.25 1.66
C ARG A 80 -6.01 -10.35 2.88
N ARG A 81 -4.81 -10.12 3.43
CA ARG A 81 -4.59 -9.28 4.61
C ARG A 81 -3.72 -8.09 4.25
N LEU A 82 -4.25 -6.88 4.43
CA LEU A 82 -3.47 -5.65 4.34
C LEU A 82 -3.23 -5.10 5.74
N GLY A 83 -1.95 -5.10 6.15
CA GLY A 83 -1.54 -4.30 7.30
C GLY A 83 -1.42 -2.83 6.89
N MET A 84 -1.86 -1.93 7.76
CA MET A 84 -1.82 -0.48 7.58
C MET A 84 -1.03 0.14 8.73
N LEU A 85 -0.02 0.93 8.38
CA LEU A 85 0.79 1.66 9.34
C LEU A 85 0.30 3.12 9.37
N ILE A 86 -0.26 3.55 10.50
CA ILE A 86 -0.93 4.84 10.66
C ILE A 86 -0.18 5.67 11.69
N PHE A 87 0.18 6.92 11.34
CA PHE A 87 0.83 7.82 12.28
C PHE A 87 -0.17 8.42 13.28
N HIS A 88 0.05 8.19 14.56
CA HIS A 88 -0.72 8.79 15.65
C HIS A 88 -0.05 10.10 16.09
N ALA A 89 -0.55 11.23 15.59
CA ALA A 89 0.10 12.53 15.74
C ALA A 89 0.30 12.98 17.21
N ARG A 90 -0.63 12.63 18.11
CA ARG A 90 -0.55 12.99 19.53
C ARG A 90 0.64 12.31 20.22
N ASP A 91 0.77 11.01 20.01
CA ASP A 91 1.79 10.21 20.71
C ASP A 91 3.10 10.11 19.90
N ARG A 92 3.09 10.63 18.66
CA ARG A 92 4.21 10.61 17.71
C ARG A 92 4.75 9.20 17.46
N ILE A 93 3.85 8.24 17.34
CA ILE A 93 4.17 6.84 17.05
C ILE A 93 3.38 6.34 15.85
N TYR A 94 3.89 5.30 15.20
CA TYR A 94 3.13 4.52 14.23
C TYR A 94 2.37 3.40 14.92
N ILE A 95 1.13 3.20 14.48
CA ILE A 95 0.23 2.16 14.96
C ILE A 95 -0.15 1.27 13.79
N GLU A 96 0.02 -0.05 13.97
CA GLU A 96 -0.42 -1.05 13.00
C GLU A 96 -1.92 -1.36 13.17
N ARG A 97 -2.62 -1.46 12.04
CA ARG A 97 -4.00 -1.90 11.93
C ARG A 97 -4.11 -2.90 10.80
N GLU A 98 -4.98 -3.88 10.92
CA GLU A 98 -5.18 -4.88 9.87
C GLU A 98 -6.55 -4.71 9.22
N TYR A 99 -6.58 -4.91 7.91
CA TYR A 99 -7.80 -5.06 7.13
C TYR A 99 -7.75 -6.41 6.40
N TYR A 100 -8.86 -7.13 6.43
CA TYR A 100 -9.02 -8.42 5.76
C TYR A 100 -10.04 -8.23 4.64
N SER A 101 -9.68 -8.60 3.40
CA SER A 101 -10.66 -8.64 2.31
C SER A 101 -11.42 -9.97 2.35
N GLU A 102 -12.74 -9.88 2.47
CA GLU A 102 -13.65 -10.97 2.17
C GLU A 102 -13.79 -11.09 0.65
N CYS A 103 -12.75 -11.56 -0.05
CA CYS A 103 -12.85 -11.81 -1.48
C CYS A 103 -12.88 -13.32 -1.72
N ASP A 104 -14.09 -13.88 -1.76
CA ASP A 104 -14.36 -15.17 -2.37
C ASP A 104 -14.31 -15.01 -3.90
N THR A 105 -13.22 -15.45 -4.52
CA THR A 105 -13.18 -15.65 -5.98
C THR A 105 -13.91 -16.94 -6.32
N THR A 106 -15.22 -16.98 -6.10
CA THR A 106 -16.11 -18.01 -6.66
C THR A 106 -17.08 -17.35 -7.63
N THR A 107 -16.55 -16.76 -8.70
CA THR A 107 -17.35 -16.35 -9.85
C THR A 107 -16.95 -17.19 -11.06
N GLY A 108 -17.75 -18.24 -11.29
CA GLY A 108 -18.09 -18.70 -12.63
C GLY A 108 -17.12 -19.68 -13.30
N GLN A 109 -16.99 -20.89 -12.76
CA GLN A 109 -17.03 -22.05 -13.67
C GLN A 109 -18.45 -22.14 -14.22
N ALA A 110 -18.73 -21.43 -15.31
CA ALA A 110 -19.78 -21.84 -16.24
C ALA A 110 -19.21 -23.03 -17.01
N GLY A 111 -19.33 -24.22 -16.41
CA GLY A 111 -19.11 -25.47 -17.09
C GLY A 111 -20.30 -25.82 -17.98
N SER A 112 -19.98 -26.50 -19.08
CA SER A 112 -20.84 -27.25 -20.02
C SER A 112 -21.54 -26.42 -21.09
#